data_AF-A0AAV7RZ89-F1
#
_entry.id   AF-A0AAV7RZ89-F1
#
_cell.length_a   1.000
_cell.length_b   1.000
_cell.length_c   1.000
_cell.angle_alpha   90.00
_cell.angle_beta   90.00
_cell.angle_gamma   90.00
#
_symmetry.space_group_name_H-M   'P 1'
#
loop_
_entity.id
_entity.type
_entity.pdbx_description
1 polymer ?
#
loop_
_entity_poly.entity_id
_entity_poly.type
_entity_poly.pdbx_seq_one_letter_code
_entity_poly.pdbx_strand_id
1 'polypeptide(L)'
;MARVTGERAPAFTSAELERLVDGVLPQYGLLYGPPDQQVSAHQKGIWRAIAKEVRTLGVYGRRSTHCRKRWEDLRCWARLKRRRTGSG
;
A
#
# COMPACT_ATOMS: atom_id res chain seq x y z
N MET A 1 8.87 22.90 -28.09
CA MET A 1 9.09 21.67 -27.29
C MET A 1 8.04 21.64 -26.18
N ALA A 2 6.90 20.98 -26.41
CA ALA A 2 5.82 20.89 -25.43
C ALA A 2 6.28 20.04 -24.24
N ARG A 3 6.36 20.64 -23.05
CA ARG A 3 6.52 19.90 -21.80
C ARG A 3 5.20 19.22 -21.51
N VAL A 4 5.06 17.97 -21.94
CA VAL A 4 4.02 17.08 -21.44
C VAL A 4 4.41 16.64 -20.03
N THR A 5 4.47 17.57 -19.08
CA THR A 5 4.63 17.26 -17.65
C THR A 5 3.28 16.79 -17.10
N GLY A 6 2.87 15.64 -17.60
CA GLY A 6 1.68 14.90 -17.18
C GLY A 6 2.04 13.45 -16.86
N GLU A 7 3.27 13.17 -16.45
CA GLU A 7 3.62 11.86 -15.88
C GLU A 7 2.96 11.76 -14.51
N ARG A 8 1.69 11.33 -14.52
CA ARG A 8 1.10 10.66 -13.35
C ARG A 8 2.15 9.67 -12.88
N ALA A 9 2.55 9.78 -11.61
CA ALA A 9 3.51 8.88 -11.01
C ALA A 9 3.22 7.45 -11.48
N PRO A 10 4.23 6.70 -11.98
CA PRO A 10 4.01 5.40 -12.58
C PRO A 10 3.17 4.54 -11.63
N ALA A 11 2.34 3.65 -12.17
CA ALA A 11 1.62 2.70 -11.34
C ALA A 11 2.62 1.91 -10.47
N PHE A 12 2.18 1.44 -9.30
CA PHE A 12 3.00 0.51 -8.53
C PHE A 12 3.29 -0.72 -9.38
N THR A 13 4.56 -1.10 -9.51
CA THR A 13 4.96 -2.31 -10.23
C THR A 13 4.51 -3.56 -9.49
N SER A 14 4.44 -4.70 -10.16
CA SER A 14 4.09 -5.98 -9.53
C SER A 14 4.99 -6.30 -8.33
N ALA A 15 6.30 -6.07 -8.46
CA ALA A 15 7.26 -6.26 -7.38
C ALA A 15 7.05 -5.29 -6.21
N GLU A 16 6.74 -4.01 -6.48
CA GLU A 16 6.39 -3.04 -5.42
C GLU A 16 5.12 -3.48 -4.67
N LEU A 17 4.15 -4.07 -5.38
CA LEU A 17 2.90 -4.56 -4.79
C LEU A 17 3.09 -5.83 -3.97
N GLU A 18 3.87 -6.79 -4.47
CA GLU A 18 4.19 -8.01 -3.74
C GLU A 18 4.90 -7.67 -2.44
N ARG A 19 5.90 -6.77 -2.46
CA ARG A 19 6.59 -6.35 -1.25
C ARG A 19 5.70 -5.56 -0.29
N LEU A 20 4.80 -4.74 -0.84
CA LEU A 20 3.77 -4.06 -0.05
C LEU A 20 2.87 -5.07 0.67
N VAL A 21 2.41 -6.10 -0.02
CA VAL A 21 1.56 -7.16 0.56
C VAL A 21 2.34 -7.95 1.60
N ASP A 22 3.55 -8.39 1.27
CA ASP A 22 4.45 -9.16 2.13
C ASP A 22 4.79 -8.42 3.44
N GLY A 23 5.01 -7.10 3.37
CA GLY A 23 5.23 -6.28 4.57
C GLY A 23 3.97 -6.00 5.39
N VAL A 24 2.80 -5.88 4.75
CA VAL A 24 1.54 -5.57 5.43
C VAL A 24 0.91 -6.81 6.08
N LEU A 25 0.96 -7.97 5.43
CA LEU A 25 0.34 -9.21 5.93
C LEU A 25 0.74 -9.59 7.37
N PRO A 26 2.03 -9.68 7.75
CA PRO A 26 2.44 -10.04 9.10
C PRO A 26 2.06 -8.97 10.13
N GLN A 27 1.87 -7.73 9.69
CA GLN A 27 1.57 -6.58 10.55
C GLN A 27 0.09 -6.16 10.47
N TYR A 28 -0.75 -6.95 9.79
CA TYR A 28 -2.16 -6.60 9.55
C TYR A 28 -2.93 -6.44 10.85
N GLY A 29 -2.68 -7.31 11.84
CA GLY A 29 -3.29 -7.22 13.17
C GLY A 29 -2.89 -5.95 13.94
N LEU A 30 -1.69 -5.42 13.72
CA LEU A 30 -1.24 -4.16 14.34
C LEU A 30 -1.75 -2.92 13.59
N LEU A 31 -1.93 -3.04 12.28
CA LEU A 31 -2.44 -1.97 11.42
C LEU A 31 -3.96 -1.82 11.48
N TYR A 32 -4.69 -2.92 11.69
CA TYR A 32 -6.16 -2.96 11.61
C TYR A 32 -6.82 -3.67 12.79
N GLY A 33 -6.07 -4.05 13.81
CA GLY A 33 -6.61 -4.53 15.08
C GLY A 33 -7.29 -3.43 15.88
N PRO A 34 -7.84 -3.77 17.06
CA PRO A 34 -8.56 -2.83 17.90
C PRO A 34 -7.71 -1.58 18.21
N PRO A 35 -8.30 -0.38 18.15
CA PRO A 35 -7.57 0.88 18.30
C PRO A 35 -7.18 1.09 19.76
N ASP A 36 -6.02 0.57 20.17
CA ASP A 36 -5.37 1.03 21.39
C ASP A 36 -4.74 2.41 21.13
N GLN A 37 -4.88 3.36 22.04
CA GLN A 37 -4.65 4.79 21.79
C GLN A 37 -3.20 5.14 21.36
N GLN A 38 -2.24 4.22 21.61
CA GLN A 38 -0.82 4.33 21.20
C GLN A 38 -0.53 3.87 19.76
N VAL A 39 -1.50 3.26 19.09
CA VAL A 39 -1.34 2.58 17.79
C VAL A 39 -0.99 3.56 16.66
N SER A 40 -1.32 4.85 16.76
CA SER A 40 -1.06 5.83 15.70
C SER A 40 0.42 6.07 15.39
N ALA A 41 1.30 6.05 16.39
CA ALA A 41 2.74 6.21 16.17
C ALA A 41 3.37 4.92 15.64
N HIS A 42 2.94 3.78 16.21
CA HIS A 42 3.40 2.46 15.82
C HIS A 42 3.02 2.12 14.36
N GLN A 43 1.77 2.39 13.96
CA GLN A 43 1.31 2.26 12.57
C GLN A 43 2.12 3.13 11.61
N LYS A 44 2.42 4.38 11.98
CA LYS A 44 3.25 5.28 11.15
C LYS A 44 4.68 4.72 10.98
N GLY A 45 5.20 4.03 12.00
CA GLY A 45 6.49 3.33 11.95
C GLY A 45 6.46 2.14 10.99
N ILE A 46 5.45 1.28 11.13
CA ILE A 46 5.18 0.15 10.24
C ILE A 46 5.14 0.60 8.77
N TRP A 47 4.31 1.59 8.44
CA TRP A 47 4.20 2.08 7.07
C TRP A 47 5.50 2.72 6.56
N ARG A 48 6.32 3.30 7.44
CA ARG A 48 7.65 3.81 7.08
C ARG A 48 8.62 2.70 6.76
N ALA A 49 8.61 1.61 7.54
CA ALA A 49 9.46 0.44 7.29
C ALA A 49 9.10 -0.21 5.94
N ILE A 50 7.81 -0.47 5.71
CA ILE A 50 7.31 -1.02 4.45
C ILE A 50 7.68 -0.11 3.27
N ALA A 51 7.48 1.21 3.41
CA ALA A 51 7.85 2.15 2.35
C ALA A 51 9.35 2.18 2.05
N LYS A 52 10.21 1.94 3.06
CA LYS A 52 11.65 1.82 2.86
C LYS A 52 11.98 0.60 2.00
N GLU A 53 11.37 -0.54 2.26
CA GLU A 53 11.57 -1.76 1.47
C GLU A 53 10.99 -1.66 0.06
N VAL A 54 9.81 -1.04 -0.09
CA VAL A 54 9.24 -0.79 -1.42
C VAL A 54 10.13 0.18 -2.21
N ARG A 55 10.69 1.20 -1.54
CA ARG A 55 11.61 2.15 -2.16
C ARG A 55 12.90 1.50 -2.66
N THR A 56 13.37 0.39 -2.09
CA THR A 56 14.55 -0.30 -2.62
C THR A 56 14.27 -1.03 -3.93
N LEU A 57 13.00 -1.32 -4.25
CA LEU A 57 12.59 -2.04 -5.46
C LEU A 57 12.19 -1.11 -6.61
N GLY A 58 11.84 0.13 -6.30
CA GLY A 58 11.31 1.10 -7.25
C GLY A 58 12.27 2.26 -7.49
N VAL A 59 12.28 2.76 -8.73
CA VAL A 59 12.97 4.01 -9.10
C VAL A 59 12.26 5.23 -8.47
N TYR A 60 10.94 5.12 -8.24
CA TYR A 60 10.13 6.19 -7.66
C TYR A 60 10.11 6.10 -6.13
N GLY A 61 10.48 7.19 -5.45
CA GLY A 61 10.45 7.28 -3.98
C GLY A 61 9.03 7.23 -3.43
N ARG A 62 8.46 6.03 -3.27
CA ARG A 62 7.14 5.83 -2.65
C ARG A 62 7.21 6.17 -1.17
N ARG A 63 6.35 7.09 -0.74
CA ARG A 63 6.17 7.43 0.68
C ARG A 63 5.23 6.44 1.34
N SER A 64 5.29 6.34 2.66
CA SER A 64 4.37 5.56 3.50
C SER A 64 2.90 5.85 3.20
N THR A 65 2.56 7.10 2.89
CA THR A 65 1.20 7.51 2.49
C THR A 65 0.75 6.89 1.17
N HIS A 66 1.64 6.73 0.19
CA HIS A 66 1.34 6.10 -1.10
C HIS A 66 1.11 4.60 -0.93
N CYS A 67 1.95 3.95 -0.13
CA CYS A 67 1.83 2.54 0.21
C CYS A 67 0.49 2.25 0.90
N ARG A 68 0.12 3.06 1.90
CA ARG A 68 -1.16 2.95 2.60
C ARG A 68 -2.36 3.12 1.66
N LYS A 69 -2.37 4.16 0.83
CA LYS A 69 -3.45 4.39 -0.16
C LYS A 69 -3.57 3.21 -1.12
N ARG A 70 -2.44 2.72 -1.65
CA ARG A 70 -2.42 1.59 -2.58
C ARG A 70 -2.96 0.31 -1.95
N TRP A 71 -2.63 0.05 -0.69
CA TRP A 71 -3.16 -1.09 0.04
C TRP A 71 -4.68 -0.98 0.29
N GLU A 72 -5.18 0.21 0.65
CA GLU A 72 -6.62 0.44 0.75
C GLU A 72 -7.34 0.23 -0.59
N ASP A 73 -6.75 0.69 -1.71
CA ASP A 73 -7.27 0.38 -3.05
C ASP A 73 -7.34 -1.13 -3.26
N LEU A 74 -6.25 -1.87 -3.01
CA LEU A 74 -6.23 -3.33 -3.15
C LEU A 74 -7.32 -4.02 -2.32
N ARG A 75 -7.56 -3.56 -1.08
CA ARG A 75 -8.64 -4.07 -0.23
C ARG A 75 -10.02 -3.77 -0.81
N CYS A 76 -10.24 -2.56 -1.31
CA CYS A 76 -11.48 -2.17 -1.98
C CYS A 76 -11.73 -3.01 -3.23
N TRP A 77 -10.70 -3.20 -4.07
CA TRP A 77 -10.75 -4.07 -5.25
C TRP A 77 -11.00 -5.53 -4.87
N ALA A 78 -10.33 -6.06 -3.84
CA ALA A 78 -10.55 -7.43 -3.36
C ALA A 78 -11.96 -7.62 -2.77
N ARG A 79 -12.49 -6.62 -2.06
CA ARG A 79 -13.88 -6.62 -1.56
C ARG A 79 -14.88 -6.55 -2.72
N LEU A 80 -14.62 -5.71 -3.72
CA LEU A 80 -15.45 -5.59 -4.92
C LEU A 80 -15.42 -6.86 -5.76
N LYS A 81 -14.25 -7.49 -5.90
CA LYS A 81 -14.09 -8.77 -6.58
C LYS A 81 -14.89 -9.85 -5.86
N ARG A 82 -14.75 -9.99 -4.53
CA ARG A 82 -15.55 -10.93 -3.73
C ARG A 82 -17.06 -10.73 -3.89
N ARG A 83 -17.53 -9.49 -4.03
CA ARG A 83 -18.95 -9.20 -4.30
C ARG A 83 -19.40 -9.61 -5.70
N ARG A 84 -18.50 -9.61 -6.68
CA ARG A 84 -18.78 -10.03 -8.06
C ARG A 84 -18.65 -11.54 -8.29
N THR A 85 -17.81 -12.24 -7.53
CA THR A 85 -17.66 -13.70 -7.60
C THR A 85 -18.60 -14.48 -6.67
N GLY A 86 -19.51 -13.80 -5.97
CA GLY A 86 -20.58 -14.42 -5.16
C GLY A 86 -21.88 -14.65 -5.93
N SER A 87 -21.78 -14.98 -7.22
CA SER A 87 -22.88 -15.44 -8.06
C SER A 87 -22.30 -16.52 -8.96
N GLY A 88 -22.60 -17.77 -8.62
CA GLY A 88 -22.04 -18.98 -9.21
C GLY A 88 -22.13 -20.11 -8.21
#